data_AF-V6LW94-F1
#
_entry.id   AF-V6LW94-F1
#
_cell.length_a   1.000
_cell.length_b   1.000
_cell.length_c   1.000
_cell.angle_alpha   90.00
_cell.angle_beta   90.00
_cell.angle_gamma   90.00
#
_symmetry.space_group_name_H-M   'P 1'
#
loop_
_entity.id
_entity.type
_entity.pdbx_description
1 polymer ?
#
loop_
_entity_poly.entity_id
_entity_poly.type
_entity_poly.pdbx_seq_one_letter_code
_entity_poly.pdbx_strand_id
1 'polypeptide(L)'
;MNLAEKKDFQTSLDGIFPYPMQIQFSKITTLSNSKKYGLWSRVGMEIGLSQRVVADYYHNTWTRQFYSNPRVYENLVRELIFEVVEGIPKSDLISAVAEKLAGLTSAKFHTQQLRIYIGRQLNKQPKFTSLQLNQLAEVLCICY
;
A
#
# COMPACT_ATOMS: atom_id res chain seq x y z
N MET A 1 17.24 -1.86 12.35
CA MET A 1 17.93 -3.01 11.74
C MET A 1 18.92 -2.54 10.70
N ASN A 2 20.19 -2.93 10.83
CA ASN A 2 21.26 -2.72 9.86
C ASN A 2 21.13 -3.67 8.65
N LEU A 3 22.00 -3.56 7.65
CA LEU A 3 21.88 -4.36 6.42
C LEU A 3 22.02 -5.87 6.67
N ALA A 4 22.94 -6.28 7.55
CA ALA A 4 23.14 -7.68 7.90
C ALA A 4 21.89 -8.25 8.60
N GLU A 5 21.39 -7.55 9.62
CA GLU A 5 20.17 -7.95 10.35
C GLU A 5 18.94 -8.07 9.43
N LYS A 6 18.83 -7.22 8.40
CA LYS A 6 17.75 -7.31 7.40
C LYS A 6 17.88 -8.57 6.54
N LYS A 7 19.10 -8.96 6.19
CA LYS A 7 19.38 -10.19 5.45
C LYS A 7 19.08 -11.41 6.32
N ASP A 8 19.54 -11.40 7.56
CA ASP A 8 19.33 -12.47 8.53
C ASP A 8 17.83 -12.65 8.85
N PHE A 9 17.08 -11.56 8.93
CA PHE A 9 15.62 -11.60 9.03
C PHE A 9 14.98 -12.33 7.85
N GLN A 10 15.39 -12.03 6.62
CA GLN A 10 14.85 -12.71 5.45
C GLN A 10 15.22 -14.18 5.46
N THR A 11 16.48 -14.52 5.79
CA THR A 11 16.93 -15.92 5.89
C THR A 11 16.18 -16.70 6.97
N SER A 12 15.93 -16.09 8.14
CA SER A 12 15.12 -16.69 9.20
C SER A 12 13.67 -16.91 8.74
N LEU A 13 13.07 -15.92 8.08
CA LEU A 13 11.74 -16.06 7.49
C LEU A 13 11.67 -17.16 6.42
N ASP A 14 12.68 -17.29 5.57
CA ASP A 14 12.76 -18.32 4.54
C ASP A 14 12.84 -19.72 5.18
N GLY A 15 13.54 -19.86 6.31
CA GLY A 15 13.60 -21.11 7.08
C GLY A 15 12.25 -21.52 7.70
N ILE A 16 11.39 -20.55 8.03
CA ILE A 16 10.05 -20.80 8.59
C ILE A 16 9.00 -20.97 7.48
N PHE A 17 9.10 -20.16 6.43
CA PHE A 17 8.22 -20.10 5.28
C PHE A 17 9.04 -20.26 4.00
N PRO A 18 9.34 -21.50 3.57
CA PRO A 18 10.15 -21.78 2.39
C PRO A 18 9.35 -21.59 1.09
N TYR A 19 8.81 -20.38 0.92
CA TYR A 19 7.98 -19.96 -0.20
C TYR A 19 8.49 -18.63 -0.76
N PRO A 20 8.14 -18.28 -2.01
CA PRO A 20 8.32 -16.94 -2.53
C PRO A 20 7.74 -15.86 -1.62
N MET A 21 8.40 -14.70 -1.61
CA MET A 21 8.14 -13.61 -0.68
C MET A 21 6.67 -13.13 -0.66
N GLN A 22 5.99 -13.14 -1.81
CA GLN A 22 4.58 -12.79 -1.92
C GLN A 22 3.67 -13.79 -1.18
N ILE A 23 4.02 -15.07 -1.21
CA ILE A 23 3.30 -16.14 -0.51
C ILE A 23 3.60 -16.05 0.99
N GLN A 24 4.84 -15.74 1.38
CA GLN A 24 5.18 -15.46 2.77
C GLN A 24 4.32 -14.32 3.33
N PHE A 25 4.22 -13.21 2.61
CA PHE A 25 3.38 -12.07 3.01
C PHE A 25 1.91 -12.46 3.19
N SER A 26 1.33 -13.21 2.26
CA SER A 26 -0.05 -13.71 2.36
C SER A 26 -0.24 -14.63 3.58
N LYS A 27 0.68 -15.57 3.82
CA LYS A 27 0.61 -16.47 4.97
C LYS A 27 0.76 -15.71 6.29
N ILE A 28 1.69 -14.77 6.38
CA ILE A 28 1.91 -14.00 7.60
C ILE A 28 0.72 -13.09 7.90
N THR A 29 0.14 -12.44 6.88
CA THR A 29 -1.00 -11.52 7.10
C THR A 29 -2.24 -12.22 7.65
N THR A 30 -2.48 -13.47 7.26
CA THR A 30 -3.59 -14.31 7.75
C THR A 30 -3.37 -14.89 9.15
N LEU A 31 -2.17 -14.80 9.71
CA LEU A 31 -1.91 -15.23 11.09
C LEU A 31 -2.65 -14.35 12.10
N SER A 32 -3.15 -14.98 13.17
CA SER A 32 -3.64 -14.27 14.35
C SER A 32 -2.50 -13.49 15.03
N ASN A 33 -2.85 -12.48 15.84
CA ASN A 33 -1.85 -11.67 16.54
C ASN A 33 -0.95 -12.50 17.46
N SER A 34 -1.49 -13.53 18.12
CA SER A 34 -0.71 -14.47 18.94
C SER A 34 0.30 -15.26 18.10
N LYS A 35 -0.10 -15.76 16.93
CA LYS A 35 0.83 -16.47 16.02
C LYS A 35 1.90 -15.53 15.45
N LYS A 36 1.54 -14.29 15.12
CA LYS A 36 2.51 -13.25 14.71
C LYS A 36 3.49 -12.95 15.84
N TYR A 37 3.01 -12.83 17.07
CA TYR A 37 3.86 -12.61 18.24
C TYR A 37 4.89 -13.73 18.41
N GLY A 38 4.46 -15.00 18.32
CA GLY A 38 5.35 -16.16 18.37
C GLY A 38 6.36 -16.16 17.23
N LEU A 39 5.92 -15.85 16.01
CA LEU A 39 6.80 -15.72 14.84
C LEU A 39 7.89 -14.67 15.07
N TRP A 40 7.52 -13.46 15.49
CA TRP A 40 8.48 -12.37 15.72
C TRP A 40 9.41 -12.63 16.90
N SER A 41 8.94 -13.35 17.92
CA SER A 41 9.78 -13.81 19.02
C SER A 41 10.84 -14.79 18.55
N ARG A 42 10.46 -15.77 17.72
CA ARG A 42 11.38 -16.76 17.14
C ARG A 42 12.41 -16.10 16.23
N VAL A 43 11.96 -15.32 15.26
CA VAL A 43 12.85 -14.61 14.32
C VAL A 43 13.79 -13.69 15.10
N GLY A 44 13.29 -12.96 16.09
CA GLY A 44 14.11 -12.11 16.95
C GLY A 44 15.19 -12.88 17.71
N MET A 45 14.85 -14.02 18.30
CA MET A 45 15.81 -14.89 18.97
C MET A 45 16.91 -15.39 18.03
N GLU A 46 16.56 -15.81 16.81
CA GLU A 46 17.51 -16.31 15.81
C GLU A 46 18.51 -15.23 15.36
N ILE A 47 18.08 -13.96 15.25
CA ILE A 47 18.92 -12.85 14.78
C ILE A 47 19.46 -11.95 15.91
N GLY A 48 19.26 -12.33 17.18
CA GLY A 48 19.73 -11.58 18.34
C GLY A 48 19.02 -10.23 18.58
N LEU A 49 17.78 -10.08 18.11
CA LEU A 49 16.97 -8.85 18.27
C LEU A 49 15.71 -9.10 19.09
N SER A 50 15.19 -8.02 19.69
CA SER A 50 13.90 -8.12 20.39
C SER A 50 12.75 -8.34 19.41
N GLN A 51 11.74 -9.09 19.86
CA GLN A 51 10.50 -9.31 19.12
C GLN A 51 9.88 -8.00 18.60
N ARG A 52 9.93 -6.94 19.40
CA ARG A 52 9.43 -5.61 19.02
C ARG A 52 10.17 -5.06 17.81
N VAL A 53 11.50 -5.09 17.81
CA VAL A 53 12.32 -4.56 16.70
C VAL A 53 12.01 -5.31 15.40
N VAL A 54 11.85 -6.62 15.47
CA VAL A 54 11.49 -7.47 14.32
C VAL A 54 10.09 -7.14 13.80
N ALA A 55 9.11 -7.05 14.69
CA ALA A 55 7.73 -6.70 14.32
C ALA A 55 7.68 -5.29 13.70
N ASP A 56 8.37 -4.32 14.28
CA ASP A 56 8.44 -2.95 13.78
C ASP A 56 9.10 -2.91 12.40
N TYR A 57 10.17 -3.67 12.18
CA TYR A 57 10.81 -3.77 10.87
C TYR A 57 9.89 -4.40 9.83
N TYR A 58 9.21 -5.50 10.17
CA TYR A 58 8.24 -6.14 9.30
C TYR A 58 7.15 -5.15 8.87
N HIS A 59 6.47 -4.52 9.85
CA HIS A 59 5.36 -3.61 9.58
C HIS A 59 5.79 -2.32 8.89
N ASN A 60 6.93 -1.73 9.25
CA ASN A 60 7.32 -0.42 8.74
C ASN A 60 8.16 -0.48 7.47
N THR A 61 8.85 -1.58 7.20
CA THR A 61 9.81 -1.66 6.09
C THR A 61 9.51 -2.82 5.16
N TRP A 62 9.52 -4.06 5.66
CA TRP A 62 9.41 -5.23 4.81
C TRP A 62 8.06 -5.30 4.08
N THR A 63 6.95 -5.04 4.77
CA THR A 63 5.62 -5.07 4.12
C THR A 63 5.44 -4.02 3.02
N ARG A 64 6.20 -2.92 3.03
CA ARG A 64 6.05 -1.84 2.04
C ARG A 64 6.34 -2.30 0.61
N GLN A 65 7.15 -3.34 0.42
CA GLN A 65 7.47 -3.85 -0.91
C GLN A 65 6.28 -4.53 -1.62
N PHE A 66 5.20 -4.85 -0.90
CA PHE A 66 3.98 -5.44 -1.48
C PHE A 66 2.88 -4.42 -1.74
N TYR A 67 3.14 -3.13 -1.45
CA TYR A 67 2.18 -2.06 -1.63
C TYR A 67 2.70 -1.02 -2.61
N SER A 68 1.81 -0.55 -3.47
CA SER A 68 2.06 0.54 -4.40
C SER A 68 2.10 1.88 -3.69
N ASN A 69 2.90 2.81 -4.22
CA ASN A 69 2.95 4.18 -3.74
C ASN A 69 1.72 4.97 -4.27
N PRO A 70 0.85 5.50 -3.41
CA PRO A 70 -0.32 6.28 -3.84
C PRO A 70 0.00 7.51 -4.69
N ARG A 71 1.23 8.06 -4.59
CA ARG A 71 1.66 9.22 -5.37
C ARG A 71 1.68 8.99 -6.87
N VAL A 72 1.92 7.75 -7.31
CA VAL A 72 1.90 7.40 -8.74
C VAL A 72 0.51 7.65 -9.34
N TYR A 73 -0.53 7.55 -8.52
CA TYR A 73 -1.92 7.74 -8.89
C TYR A 73 -2.46 9.12 -8.49
N GLU A 74 -1.58 10.12 -8.30
CA GLU A 74 -1.96 11.45 -7.81
C GLU A 74 -3.14 12.06 -8.59
N ASN A 75 -3.06 12.06 -9.91
CA ASN A 75 -4.08 12.69 -10.73
C ASN A 75 -5.43 11.96 -10.64
N LEU A 76 -5.40 10.62 -10.74
CA LEU A 76 -6.58 9.77 -10.59
C LEU A 76 -7.22 9.95 -9.21
N VAL A 77 -6.42 10.00 -8.14
CA VAL A 77 -6.94 10.26 -6.79
C VAL A 77 -7.67 11.60 -6.71
N ARG A 78 -7.13 12.66 -7.34
CA ARG A 78 -7.77 13.98 -7.33
C ARG A 78 -9.05 14.00 -8.15
N GLU A 79 -9.07 13.32 -9.29
CA GLU A 79 -10.28 13.17 -10.09
C GLU A 79 -11.38 12.43 -9.31
N LEU A 80 -11.05 11.30 -8.66
CA LEU A 80 -11.99 10.59 -7.80
C LEU A 80 -12.48 11.43 -6.63
N ILE A 81 -11.62 12.25 -6.02
CA ILE A 81 -12.05 13.19 -4.99
C ILE A 81 -13.04 14.19 -5.58
N PHE A 82 -12.75 14.76 -6.76
CA PHE A 82 -13.63 15.72 -7.41
C PHE A 82 -15.01 15.11 -7.75
N GLU A 83 -15.05 13.88 -8.24
CA GLU A 83 -16.29 13.14 -8.53
C GLU A 83 -17.11 12.80 -7.28
N VAL A 84 -16.45 12.49 -6.16
CA VAL A 84 -17.12 12.00 -4.93
C VAL A 84 -17.48 13.13 -3.96
N VAL A 85 -16.90 14.31 -4.11
CA VAL A 85 -17.13 15.48 -3.22
C VAL A 85 -18.55 16.05 -3.34
N GLU A 86 -19.33 15.72 -4.37
CA GLU A 86 -20.74 16.09 -4.44
C GLU A 86 -21.58 15.34 -3.37
N GLY A 87 -21.68 15.93 -2.17
CA GLY A 87 -22.72 15.60 -1.19
C GLY A 87 -22.34 14.65 -0.03
N ILE A 88 -21.06 14.29 0.13
CA ILE A 88 -20.63 13.30 1.14
C ILE A 88 -19.78 13.95 2.26
N PRO A 89 -19.96 13.59 3.55
CA PRO A 89 -19.06 13.98 4.63
C PRO A 89 -17.61 13.58 4.38
N LYS A 90 -16.65 14.43 4.79
CA LYS A 90 -15.20 14.17 4.60
C LYS A 90 -14.70 12.84 5.17
N SER A 91 -15.34 12.33 6.23
CA SER A 91 -15.01 11.02 6.82
C SER A 91 -15.27 9.86 5.85
N ASP A 92 -16.32 9.99 5.06
CA ASP A 92 -16.83 8.91 4.20
C ASP A 92 -16.23 9.02 2.79
N LEU A 93 -15.87 10.25 2.39
CA LEU A 93 -15.12 10.55 1.16
C LEU A 93 -13.81 9.74 1.06
N ILE A 94 -13.05 9.65 2.16
CA ILE A 94 -11.77 8.93 2.16
C ILE A 94 -11.95 7.44 1.88
N SER A 95 -12.97 6.82 2.49
CA SER A 95 -13.28 5.41 2.28
C SER A 95 -13.80 5.16 0.87
N ALA A 96 -14.71 6.01 0.38
CA ALA A 96 -15.27 5.91 -0.97
C ALA A 96 -14.20 6.06 -2.06
N VAL A 97 -13.28 7.03 -1.93
CA VAL A 97 -12.16 7.21 -2.87
C VAL A 97 -11.21 6.02 -2.81
N ALA A 98 -10.94 5.47 -1.61
CA ALA A 98 -10.09 4.30 -1.47
C ALA A 98 -10.70 3.04 -2.14
N GLU A 99 -12.00 2.83 -1.99
CA GLU A 99 -12.73 1.73 -2.62
C GLU A 99 -12.76 1.87 -4.15
N LYS A 100 -13.08 3.07 -4.67
CA LYS A 100 -13.04 3.34 -6.12
C LYS A 100 -11.65 3.13 -6.71
N LEU A 101 -10.60 3.64 -6.03
CA LEU A 101 -9.22 3.46 -6.49
C LEU A 101 -8.81 1.98 -6.50
N ALA A 102 -9.26 1.19 -5.52
CA ALA A 102 -9.02 -0.25 -5.48
C ALA A 102 -9.78 -1.01 -6.58
N GLY A 103 -10.97 -0.53 -6.99
CA GLY A 103 -11.72 -1.09 -8.11
C GLY A 103 -11.12 -0.76 -9.49
N LEU A 104 -10.49 0.41 -9.63
CA LEU A 104 -9.92 0.89 -10.90
C LEU A 104 -8.47 0.46 -11.13
N THR A 105 -7.79 -0.06 -10.11
CA THR A 105 -6.37 -0.41 -10.20
C THR A 105 -6.11 -1.82 -9.68
N SER A 106 -5.15 -2.53 -10.29
CA SER A 106 -4.62 -3.78 -9.72
C SER A 106 -3.64 -3.54 -8.55
N ALA A 107 -3.45 -2.28 -8.16
CA ALA A 107 -2.50 -1.87 -7.14
C ALA A 107 -3.03 -2.16 -5.74
N LYS A 108 -2.16 -2.73 -4.89
CA LYS A 108 -2.45 -2.92 -3.48
C LYS A 108 -1.89 -1.73 -2.70
N PHE A 109 -2.68 -1.14 -1.81
CA PHE A 109 -2.23 -0.02 -0.99
C PHE A 109 -2.26 -0.36 0.49
N HIS A 110 -1.31 0.20 1.24
CA HIS A 110 -1.38 0.17 2.70
C HIS A 110 -2.49 1.12 3.16
N THR A 111 -3.54 0.59 3.81
CA THR A 111 -4.77 1.32 4.15
C THR A 111 -4.52 2.67 4.81
N GLN A 112 -3.68 2.71 5.85
CA GLN A 112 -3.38 3.97 6.55
C GLN A 112 -2.63 4.97 5.68
N GLN A 113 -1.72 4.50 4.83
CA GLN A 113 -0.94 5.39 3.96
C GLN A 113 -1.82 6.00 2.88
N LEU A 114 -2.70 5.18 2.29
CA LEU A 114 -3.68 5.64 1.31
C LEU A 114 -4.64 6.66 1.93
N ARG A 115 -5.19 6.39 3.12
CA ARG A 115 -6.06 7.33 3.84
C ARG A 115 -5.38 8.67 4.12
N ILE A 116 -4.16 8.65 4.66
CA ILE A 116 -3.37 9.87 4.89
C ILE A 116 -3.12 10.61 3.58
N TYR A 117 -2.83 9.87 2.51
CA TYR A 117 -2.55 10.47 1.21
C TYR A 117 -3.79 11.15 0.62
N ILE A 118 -4.94 10.46 0.58
CA ILE A 118 -6.21 11.03 0.12
C ILE A 118 -6.54 12.30 0.92
N GLY A 119 -6.42 12.24 2.26
CA GLY A 119 -6.61 13.41 3.13
C GLY A 119 -5.76 14.63 2.75
N ARG A 120 -4.52 14.40 2.28
CA ARG A 120 -3.61 15.46 1.80
C ARG A 120 -3.93 15.97 0.39
N GLN A 121 -4.73 15.25 -0.38
CA GLN A 121 -5.18 15.67 -1.71
C GLN A 121 -6.52 16.39 -1.67
N LEU A 122 -7.20 16.43 -0.53
CA LEU A 122 -8.44 17.20 -0.36
C LEU A 122 -8.21 18.67 -0.77
N ASN A 123 -9.17 19.22 -1.51
CA ASN A 123 -9.15 20.58 -2.07
C ASN A 123 -8.09 20.84 -3.14
N LYS A 124 -7.36 19.81 -3.61
CA LYS A 124 -6.44 19.95 -4.75
C LYS A 124 -7.13 19.54 -6.03
N GLN A 125 -7.01 20.39 -7.04
CA GLN A 125 -7.55 20.12 -8.36
C GLN A 125 -6.69 19.07 -9.10
N PRO A 126 -7.32 18.20 -9.90
CA PRO A 126 -6.60 17.33 -10.83
C PRO A 126 -5.80 18.21 -11.81
N LYS A 127 -4.64 17.72 -12.26
CA LYS A 127 -3.83 18.43 -13.27
C LYS A 127 -4.50 18.36 -14.65
N PHE A 128 -5.17 17.24 -14.91
CA PHE A 128 -6.01 17.00 -16.07
C PHE A 128 -7.13 16.03 -15.68
N THR A 129 -8.29 16.09 -16.33
CA THR A 129 -9.36 15.10 -16.14
C THR A 129 -9.28 14.00 -17.19
N SER A 130 -9.86 12.83 -16.91
CA SER A 130 -10.04 11.75 -17.88
C SER A 130 -10.81 12.24 -19.11
N LEU A 131 -11.74 13.18 -18.94
CA LEU A 131 -12.41 13.85 -20.07
C LEU A 131 -11.42 14.63 -20.96
N GLN A 132 -10.51 15.40 -20.37
CA GLN A 132 -9.49 16.15 -21.13
C GLN A 132 -8.52 15.21 -21.85
N LEU A 133 -8.17 14.08 -21.24
CA LEU A 133 -7.33 13.07 -21.89
C LEU A 133 -8.06 12.38 -23.05
N ASN A 134 -9.34 12.04 -22.88
CA ASN A 134 -10.14 11.43 -23.94
C ASN A 134 -10.30 12.38 -25.13
N GLN A 135 -10.57 13.66 -24.89
CA GLN A 135 -10.62 14.69 -25.94
C GLN A 135 -9.30 14.81 -26.68
N LEU A 136 -8.16 14.77 -25.98
CA LEU A 136 -6.84 14.81 -26.61
C LEU A 136 -6.59 13.55 -27.46
N ALA A 137 -6.94 12.37 -26.93
CA ALA A 137 -6.79 11.11 -27.63
C ALA A 137 -7.66 11.05 -28.90
N GLU A 138 -8.90 11.53 -28.84
CA GLU A 138 -9.78 11.66 -30.01
C GLU A 138 -9.15 12.55 -31.09
N VAL A 139 -8.63 13.72 -30.70
CA VAL A 139 -7.93 14.63 -31.63
C VAL A 139 -6.71 13.95 -32.26
N LEU A 140 -5.90 13.24 -31.46
CA LEU A 140 -4.69 12.57 -31.95
C LEU A 140 -5.01 11.34 -32.83
N CYS A 141 -6.08 10.61 -32.54
CA CYS A 141 -6.54 9.47 -33.34
C CYS A 141 -7.18 9.90 -34.67
N ILE A 142 -7.71 11.12 -34.78
CA ILE A 142 -8.21 11.69 -36.05
C ILE A 142 -7.05 12.16 -36.94
N CYS A 143 -5.84 12.32 -36.39
CA CYS A 143 -4.66 12.77 -37.14
C CYS A 143 -3.81 11.63 -37.77
N TYR A 144 -4.29 10.38 -37.78
CA TYR A 144 -3.68 9.23 -38.45
C TYR A 144 -4.64 8.60 -39.46
#